data_AF-A0A960H7W2-F1
#
_entry.id   AF-A0A960H7W2-F1
#
_cell.length_a   1.000
_cell.length_b   1.000
_cell.length_c   1.000
_cell.angle_alpha   90.00
_cell.angle_beta   90.00
_cell.angle_gamma   90.00
#
_symmetry.space_group_name_H-M   'P 1'
#
loop_
_entity.id
_entity.type
_entity.pdbx_description
1 polymer ?
#
loop_
_entity_poly.entity_id
_entity_poly.type
_entity_poly.pdbx_seq_one_letter_code
_entity_poly.pdbx_strand_id
1 'polypeptide(L)'
;PGLANVFARYASDFLFGEIDELGVRDGANLTVEGYEFAPSFSIWTTIEECLNPPVIWEKDRGWFTTPPFSEPEVFDFPEGIGPVECVNVEHEEVLLMPRWIECKRATFKYGLGDEFIEVLKVLHKLGLDRTEKVKVGGAEVSPR
;
A
#
# COMPACT_ATOMS: atom_id res chain seq x y z
N PRO A 1 -10.12 3.79 2.75
CA PRO A 1 -11.08 3.46 3.83
C PRO A 1 -12.51 3.28 3.30
N GLY A 2 -13.39 2.76 4.15
CA GLY A 2 -14.82 2.60 3.85
C GLY A 2 -15.27 1.17 4.10
N LEU A 3 -15.40 0.38 3.04
CA LEU A 3 -15.94 -0.98 3.12
C LEU A 3 -15.10 -1.89 4.03
N ALA A 4 -13.77 -1.78 3.97
CA ALA A 4 -12.88 -2.52 4.85
C ALA A 4 -13.18 -2.26 6.34
N ASN A 5 -13.44 -0.99 6.72
CA ASN A 5 -13.81 -0.64 8.09
C ASN A 5 -15.15 -1.25 8.50
N VAL A 6 -16.13 -1.26 7.58
CA VAL A 6 -17.44 -1.88 7.82
C VAL A 6 -17.30 -3.38 8.03
N PHE A 7 -16.48 -4.07 7.23
CA PHE A 7 -16.21 -5.50 7.39
C PHE A 7 -15.48 -5.80 8.70
N ALA A 8 -14.46 -5.01 9.05
CA ALA A 8 -13.78 -5.15 10.33
C ALA A 8 -14.74 -5.00 11.51
N ARG A 9 -15.63 -3.99 11.45
CA ARG A 9 -16.63 -3.75 12.50
C ARG A 9 -17.63 -4.90 12.59
N TYR A 10 -18.15 -5.36 11.45
CA TYR A 10 -19.07 -6.49 11.39
C TYR A 10 -18.43 -7.76 11.97
N ALA A 11 -17.17 -8.04 11.63
CA ALA A 11 -16.44 -9.17 12.15
C ALA A 11 -16.29 -9.11 13.69
N SER A 12 -16.00 -7.91 14.22
CA SER A 12 -15.93 -7.68 15.67
C SER A 12 -17.26 -7.85 16.39
N ASP A 13 -18.37 -7.44 15.78
CA ASP A 13 -19.68 -7.46 16.44
C ASP A 13 -20.32 -8.86 16.38
N PHE A 14 -20.06 -9.63 15.31
CA PHE A 14 -20.87 -10.82 15.00
C PHE A 14 -20.08 -12.11 14.75
N LEU A 15 -18.78 -12.05 14.45
CA LEU A 15 -18.03 -13.24 14.01
C LEU A 15 -17.00 -13.73 15.04
N PHE A 16 -16.37 -12.81 15.78
CA PHE A 16 -15.25 -13.13 16.66
C PHE A 16 -15.43 -12.54 18.06
N GLY A 17 -14.98 -13.28 19.08
CA GLY A 17 -14.90 -12.77 20.46
C GLY A 17 -13.62 -11.98 20.75
N GLU A 18 -12.55 -12.23 19.98
CA GLU A 18 -11.28 -11.50 20.02
C GLU A 18 -10.73 -11.43 18.58
N ILE A 19 -10.12 -10.30 18.22
CA ILE A 19 -9.46 -10.12 16.93
C ILE A 19 -7.96 -10.02 17.17
N ASP A 20 -7.19 -10.94 16.58
CA ASP A 20 -5.73 -10.86 16.62
C ASP A 20 -5.22 -9.81 15.62
N GLU A 21 -5.67 -9.87 14.37
CA GLU A 21 -5.21 -8.99 13.30
C GLU A 21 -6.38 -8.38 12.51
N LEU A 22 -6.30 -7.07 12.28
CA LEU A 22 -7.07 -6.36 11.28
C LEU A 22 -6.16 -5.99 10.11
N GLY A 23 -6.06 -6.87 9.12
CA GLY A 23 -5.12 -6.68 8.02
C GLY A 23 -5.80 -6.62 6.66
N VAL A 24 -5.72 -5.46 6.01
CA VAL A 24 -6.30 -5.21 4.69
C VAL A 24 -5.31 -5.62 3.60
N ARG A 25 -5.78 -6.42 2.64
CA ARG A 25 -5.03 -6.78 1.42
C ARG A 25 -5.79 -6.20 0.24
N ASP A 26 -5.22 -5.17 -0.38
CA ASP A 26 -5.75 -4.57 -1.61
C ASP A 26 -4.96 -5.14 -2.78
N GLY A 27 -5.65 -5.66 -3.79
CA GLY A 27 -5.03 -6.32 -4.93
C GLY A 27 -5.92 -6.27 -6.16
N ALA A 28 -5.29 -6.20 -7.32
CA ALA A 28 -5.97 -6.19 -8.62
C ALA A 28 -5.10 -6.88 -9.67
N ASN A 29 -5.72 -7.36 -10.74
CA ASN A 29 -5.06 -7.93 -11.92
C ASN A 29 -5.42 -7.14 -13.20
N LEU A 30 -5.66 -5.84 -13.06
CA LEU A 30 -6.03 -4.98 -14.18
C LEU A 30 -4.88 -4.90 -15.19
N THR A 31 -5.19 -5.10 -16.46
CA THR A 31 -4.27 -4.90 -17.57
C THR A 31 -4.86 -3.89 -18.56
N VAL A 32 -3.98 -3.15 -19.24
CA VAL A 32 -4.37 -2.23 -20.31
C VAL A 32 -3.80 -2.76 -21.61
N GLU A 33 -4.68 -3.17 -22.52
CA GLU A 33 -4.28 -3.77 -23.79
C GLU A 33 -3.38 -2.82 -24.59
N GLY A 34 -2.26 -3.36 -25.10
CA GLY A 34 -1.30 -2.61 -25.91
C GLY A 34 -0.23 -1.84 -25.11
N TYR A 35 -0.25 -1.91 -23.78
CA TYR A 35 0.77 -1.30 -22.91
C TYR A 35 1.40 -2.36 -22.00
N GLU A 36 2.73 -2.34 -21.89
CA GLU A 36 3.46 -3.18 -20.93
C GLU A 36 3.29 -2.68 -19.49
N PHE A 37 3.23 -1.35 -19.32
CA PHE A 37 3.01 -0.70 -18.04
C PHE A 37 2.02 0.46 -18.19
N ALA A 38 0.92 0.40 -17.46
CA ALA A 38 -0.13 1.42 -17.49
C ALA A 38 -0.75 1.58 -16.11
N PRO A 39 -0.35 2.62 -15.33
CA PRO A 39 -0.99 2.90 -14.06
C PRO A 39 -2.42 3.39 -14.30
N SER A 40 -3.38 2.84 -13.55
CA SER A 40 -4.79 3.26 -13.60
C SER A 40 -5.07 4.59 -12.89
N PHE A 41 -4.09 5.07 -12.12
CA PHE A 41 -4.14 6.31 -11.36
C PHE A 41 -2.94 7.20 -11.66
N SER A 42 -2.89 8.36 -11.01
CA SER A 42 -1.72 9.24 -11.04
C SER A 42 -0.49 8.47 -10.54
N ILE A 43 0.48 8.24 -11.42
CA ILE A 43 1.73 7.54 -11.07
C ILE A 43 2.47 8.26 -9.94
N TRP A 44 2.37 9.59 -9.88
CA TRP A 44 3.00 10.39 -8.83
C TRP A 44 2.41 10.13 -7.46
N THR A 45 1.10 9.94 -7.40
CA THR A 45 0.39 9.61 -6.17
C THR A 45 0.81 8.22 -5.72
N THR A 46 0.84 7.25 -6.63
CA THR A 46 1.28 5.89 -6.29
C THR A 46 2.74 5.83 -5.84
N ILE A 47 3.65 6.56 -6.50
CA ILE A 47 5.05 6.68 -6.08
C ILE A 47 5.13 7.21 -4.65
N GLU A 48 4.41 8.28 -4.33
CA GLU A 48 4.44 8.89 -3.00
C GLU A 48 3.84 7.97 -1.92
N GLU A 49 2.67 7.38 -2.18
CA GLU A 49 2.02 6.45 -1.26
C GLU A 49 2.90 5.22 -0.96
N CYS A 50 3.54 4.67 -1.98
CA CYS A 50 4.33 3.44 -1.85
C CYS A 50 5.74 3.68 -1.28
N LEU A 51 6.30 4.90 -1.42
CA LEU A 51 7.62 5.25 -0.91
C LEU A 51 7.59 5.94 0.45
N ASN A 52 6.43 6.39 0.91
CA ASN A 52 6.27 6.88 2.27
C ASN A 52 6.39 5.73 3.28
N PRO A 53 7.02 5.95 4.45
CA PRO A 53 7.06 4.95 5.50
C PRO A 53 5.65 4.53 5.92
N PRO A 54 5.23 3.26 5.71
CA PRO A 54 3.90 2.82 6.07
C PRO A 54 3.72 2.84 7.58
N VAL A 55 2.50 3.15 8.02
CA VAL A 55 2.10 3.10 9.43
C VAL A 55 1.54 1.72 9.74
N ILE A 56 1.97 1.14 10.86
CA ILE A 56 1.45 -0.10 11.44
C ILE A 56 0.96 0.23 12.85
N TRP A 57 -0.05 -0.50 13.32
CA TRP A 57 -0.48 -0.46 14.72
C TRP A 57 -0.26 -1.81 15.39
N GLU A 58 0.28 -1.78 16.61
CA GLU A 58 0.37 -2.93 17.51
C GLU A 58 -0.11 -2.53 18.91
N LYS A 59 -0.84 -3.42 19.59
CA LYS A 59 -1.48 -3.12 20.89
C LYS A 59 -0.51 -2.61 21.96
N ASP A 60 0.68 -3.19 22.03
CA ASP A 60 1.69 -2.86 23.05
C ASP A 60 2.60 -1.69 22.64
N ARG A 61 2.52 -1.24 21.38
CA ARG A 61 3.42 -0.23 20.82
C ARG A 61 2.70 1.05 20.34
N GLY A 62 1.42 0.95 20.05
CA GLY A 62 0.67 1.99 19.34
C GLY A 62 1.03 2.06 17.86
N TRP A 63 0.82 3.23 17.25
CA TRP A 63 1.20 3.48 15.85
C TRP A 63 2.71 3.72 15.72
N PHE A 64 3.33 3.08 14.74
CA PHE A 64 4.72 3.30 14.38
C PHE A 64 4.92 3.10 12.87
N THR A 65 6.03 3.61 12.35
CA THR A 65 6.38 3.44 10.93
C THR A 65 7.42 2.34 10.73
N THR A 66 7.39 1.72 9.55
CA THR A 66 8.42 0.81 9.07
C THR A 66 9.02 1.32 7.75
N PRO A 67 10.12 0.73 7.25
CA PRO A 67 10.62 1.07 5.93
C PRO A 67 9.58 0.79 4.82
N PRO A 68 9.60 1.56 3.72
CA PRO A 68 8.79 1.25 2.54
C PRO A 68 9.00 -0.18 2.06
N PHE A 69 7.93 -0.80 1.57
CA PHE A 69 7.92 -2.19 1.11
C PHE A 69 8.26 -3.24 2.20
N SER A 70 8.07 -2.89 3.48
CA SER A 70 8.33 -3.83 4.59
C SER A 70 7.36 -5.00 4.62
N GLU A 71 7.83 -6.10 5.22
CA GLU A 71 7.07 -7.34 5.46
C GLU A 71 6.38 -7.89 4.19
N PRO A 72 7.12 -8.18 3.11
CA PRO A 72 6.53 -8.73 1.90
C PRO A 72 5.87 -10.08 2.20
N GLU A 73 4.71 -10.30 1.60
CA GLU A 73 4.01 -11.59 1.63
C GLU A 73 3.34 -11.86 0.28
N VAL A 74 3.28 -13.12 -0.12
CA VAL A 74 2.45 -13.52 -1.26
C VAL A 74 1.06 -13.84 -0.73
N PHE A 75 0.05 -13.12 -1.23
CA PHE A 75 -1.36 -13.38 -0.91
C PHE A 75 -2.07 -13.94 -2.14
N ASP A 76 -2.79 -15.05 -1.97
CA ASP A 76 -3.57 -15.68 -3.04
C ASP A 76 -4.98 -15.08 -3.08
N PHE A 77 -5.20 -14.13 -4.00
CA PHE A 77 -6.46 -13.42 -4.12
C PHE A 77 -7.51 -14.27 -4.87
N PRO A 78 -8.79 -14.21 -4.43
CA PRO A 78 -9.86 -14.99 -5.03
C PRO A 78 -10.26 -14.48 -6.43
N GLU A 79 -11.27 -15.11 -7.04
CA GLU A 79 -11.89 -14.68 -8.30
C GLU A 79 -10.93 -14.57 -9.50
N GLY A 80 -9.86 -15.37 -9.49
CA GLY A 80 -8.93 -15.49 -10.62
C GLY A 80 -7.82 -14.41 -10.65
N ILE A 81 -7.67 -13.61 -9.60
CA ILE A 81 -6.51 -12.72 -9.42
C ILE A 81 -5.25 -13.55 -9.14
N GLY A 82 -5.35 -14.53 -8.24
CA GLY A 82 -4.26 -15.45 -7.92
C GLY A 82 -3.19 -14.85 -7.00
N PRO A 83 -1.98 -15.44 -6.97
CA PRO A 83 -0.92 -15.02 -6.07
C PRO A 83 -0.32 -13.68 -6.49
N VAL A 84 -0.30 -12.71 -5.56
CA VAL A 84 0.31 -11.39 -5.76
C VAL A 84 1.19 -11.04 -4.56
N GLU A 85 2.41 -10.54 -4.82
CA GLU A 85 3.28 -10.00 -3.78
C GLU A 85 2.70 -8.69 -3.23
N CYS A 86 2.46 -8.69 -1.92
CA CYS A 86 1.87 -7.61 -1.14
C CYS A 86 2.87 -7.08 -0.13
N VAL A 87 2.92 -5.76 0.01
CA VAL A 87 3.85 -5.06 0.90
C VAL A 87 3.13 -3.99 1.69
N ASN A 88 3.64 -3.65 2.89
CA ASN A 88 3.04 -2.59 3.69
C ASN A 88 3.11 -1.23 2.95
N VAL A 89 1.96 -0.56 2.85
CA VAL A 89 1.79 0.78 2.26
C VAL A 89 0.98 1.63 3.23
N GLU A 90 1.24 2.94 3.25
CA GLU A 90 0.50 3.87 4.10
C GLU A 90 -0.98 3.91 3.67
N HIS A 91 -1.90 3.73 4.63
CA HIS A 91 -3.32 3.83 4.35
C HIS A 91 -4.16 4.07 5.61
N GLU A 92 -5.29 4.75 5.43
CA GLU A 92 -6.07 5.32 6.53
C GLU A 92 -6.76 4.27 7.43
N GLU A 93 -7.00 3.03 6.98
CA GLU A 93 -7.65 2.01 7.83
C GLU A 93 -6.82 1.68 9.07
N VAL A 94 -5.50 1.67 8.95
CA VAL A 94 -4.59 1.37 10.07
C VAL A 94 -4.67 2.47 11.14
N LEU A 95 -4.99 3.70 10.75
CA LEU A 95 -5.20 4.81 11.66
C LEU A 95 -6.58 4.77 12.33
N LEU A 96 -7.58 4.21 11.64
CA LEU A 96 -8.99 4.29 12.03
C LEU A 96 -9.49 3.05 12.75
N MET A 97 -9.26 1.85 12.21
CA MET A 97 -9.79 0.59 12.76
C MET A 97 -9.41 0.36 14.23
N PRO A 98 -8.12 0.41 14.64
CA PRO A 98 -7.73 0.12 16.02
C PRO A 98 -8.19 1.18 17.03
N ARG A 99 -8.75 2.32 16.58
CA ARG A 99 -9.40 3.28 17.49
C ARG A 99 -10.77 2.83 17.98
N TRP A 100 -11.42 1.95 17.24
CA TRP A 100 -12.82 1.56 17.47
C TRP A 100 -13.01 0.06 17.68
N ILE A 101 -12.00 -0.74 17.31
CA ILE A 101 -12.02 -2.20 17.37
C ILE A 101 -10.76 -2.65 18.08
N GLU A 102 -10.93 -3.35 19.19
CA GLU A 102 -9.81 -3.98 19.90
C GLU A 102 -9.19 -5.07 19.02
N CYS A 103 -7.89 -4.95 18.75
CA CYS A 103 -7.12 -5.99 18.08
C CYS A 103 -5.69 -6.07 18.65
N LYS A 104 -4.85 -7.01 18.21
CA LYS A 104 -3.41 -7.04 18.57
C LYS A 104 -2.54 -6.31 17.56
N ARG A 105 -2.93 -6.34 16.27
CA ARG A 105 -2.20 -5.72 15.17
C ARG A 105 -3.15 -5.21 14.08
N ALA A 106 -2.82 -4.09 13.44
CA ALA A 106 -3.50 -3.64 12.22
C ALA A 106 -2.50 -3.23 11.14
N THR A 107 -2.75 -3.68 9.91
CA THR A 107 -1.88 -3.49 8.73
C THR A 107 -2.69 -3.22 7.47
N PHE A 108 -2.07 -2.56 6.51
CA PHE A 108 -2.56 -2.44 5.14
C PHE A 108 -1.43 -2.85 4.20
N LYS A 109 -1.70 -3.83 3.35
CA LYS A 109 -0.78 -4.28 2.32
C LYS A 109 -1.38 -4.13 0.94
N TYR A 110 -0.56 -3.60 0.03
CA TYR A 110 -0.95 -3.41 -1.35
C TYR A 110 -0.24 -4.40 -2.26
N GLY A 111 -1.02 -5.13 -3.06
CA GLY A 111 -0.59 -6.10 -4.05
C GLY A 111 -0.10 -5.42 -5.32
N LEU A 112 1.04 -4.73 -5.23
CA LEU A 112 1.68 -4.05 -6.36
C LEU A 112 2.26 -5.04 -7.37
N GLY A 113 2.67 -6.22 -6.90
CA GLY A 113 3.43 -7.18 -7.69
C GLY A 113 4.88 -6.75 -7.93
N ASP A 114 5.72 -7.73 -8.25
CA ASP A 114 7.18 -7.58 -8.33
C ASP A 114 7.61 -6.50 -9.34
N GLU A 115 7.00 -6.50 -10.53
CA GLU A 115 7.35 -5.57 -11.62
C GLU A 115 7.11 -4.11 -11.21
N PHE A 116 5.96 -3.81 -10.62
CA PHE A 116 5.63 -2.45 -10.21
C PHE A 116 6.56 -1.98 -9.09
N ILE A 117 6.84 -2.83 -8.11
CA ILE A 117 7.79 -2.55 -7.02
C ILE A 117 9.19 -2.26 -7.59
N GLU A 118 9.65 -3.04 -8.57
CA GLU A 118 10.95 -2.80 -9.22
C GLU A 118 10.99 -1.45 -9.95
N VAL A 119 9.95 -1.11 -10.71
CA VAL A 119 9.82 0.19 -11.37
C VAL A 119 9.93 1.33 -10.36
N LEU A 120 9.19 1.26 -9.25
CA LEU A 120 9.23 2.29 -8.19
C LEU A 120 10.62 2.42 -7.57
N LYS A 121 11.28 1.30 -7.27
CA LYS A 121 12.65 1.29 -6.72
C LYS A 121 13.66 1.92 -7.68
N VAL A 122 13.53 1.67 -8.98
CA VAL A 122 14.40 2.27 -10.00
C VAL A 122 14.16 3.77 -10.10
N LEU A 123 12.90 4.22 -10.17
CA LEU A 123 12.55 5.65 -10.23
C LEU A 123 13.13 6.40 -9.02
N HIS A 124 12.95 5.86 -7.80
CA HIS A 124 13.49 6.44 -6.57
C HIS A 124 15.03 6.47 -6.58
N LYS A 125 15.68 5.36 -6.97
CA LYS A 125 17.14 5.26 -7.01
C LYS A 125 17.77 6.25 -7.98
N LEU A 126 17.08 6.54 -9.09
CA LEU A 126 17.51 7.53 -10.08
C LEU A 126 17.13 8.97 -9.70
N GLY A 127 16.37 9.17 -8.62
CA GLY A 127 15.86 10.47 -8.18
C GLY A 127 14.81 11.06 -9.14
N LEU A 128 14.11 10.20 -9.89
CA LEU A 128 13.06 10.60 -10.83
C LEU A 128 11.72 10.85 -10.13
N ASP A 129 11.65 10.64 -8.83
CA ASP A 129 10.54 10.98 -7.93
C ASP A 129 10.69 12.36 -7.26
N ARG A 130 11.80 13.06 -7.51
CA ARG A 130 12.08 14.37 -6.90
C ARG A 130 11.25 15.49 -7.50
N THR A 131 10.92 16.46 -6.66
CA THR A 131 10.22 17.70 -7.03
C THR A 131 11.17 18.86 -7.33
N GLU A 132 12.47 18.72 -7.01
CA GLU A 132 13.45 19.75 -7.31
C GLU A 132 13.68 19.86 -8.82
N LYS A 133 13.64 21.09 -9.32
CA LYS A 133 13.94 21.36 -10.72
C LYS A 133 15.40 21.05 -11.00
N VAL A 134 15.63 20.37 -12.13
CA VAL A 134 16.93 20.13 -12.71
C VAL A 134 17.04 20.83 -14.06
N LYS A 135 18.24 21.25 -14.43
CA LYS A 135 18.47 21.91 -15.71
C LYS A 135 18.68 20.85 -16.80
N VAL A 136 17.81 20.87 -17.81
CA VAL A 136 17.89 19.99 -18.98
C VAL A 136 18.06 20.88 -20.21
N GLY A 137 19.30 20.98 -20.70
CA GLY A 137 19.66 21.91 -21.76
C GLY A 137 19.42 23.37 -21.33
N GLY A 138 18.52 24.06 -22.05
CA GLY A 138 18.13 25.45 -21.78
C GLY A 138 16.95 25.62 -20.83
N ALA A 139 16.28 24.54 -20.43
CA ALA A 139 15.06 24.58 -19.61
C ALA A 139 15.29 24.03 -18.20
N GLU A 140 14.43 24.44 -17.27
CA GLU A 140 14.30 23.82 -15.95
C GLU A 140 13.10 22.88 -15.96
N VAL A 141 13.33 21.62 -15.58
CA VAL A 141 12.32 20.56 -15.59
C VAL A 141 12.35 19.88 -14.23
N SER A 142 11.18 19.58 -13.67
CA SER A 142 11.06 18.67 -12.55
C SER A 142 10.78 17.27 -13.11
N PRO A 143 11.49 16.22 -12.67
CA PRO A 143 11.16 14.85 -13.04
C PRO A 143 9.70 14.50 -12.74
N ARG A 144 9.19 15.02 -11.61
CA ARG A 144 7.79 14.97 -11.19
C ARG A 144 6.98 16.19 -11.64
#